data_AF-A0A2A5C504-F1
#
_entry.id   AF-A0A2A5C504-F1
#
_cell.length_a   1.000
_cell.length_b   1.000
_cell.length_c   1.000
_cell.angle_alpha   90.00
_cell.angle_beta   90.00
_cell.angle_gamma   90.00
#
_symmetry.space_group_name_H-M   'P 1'
#
loop_
_entity.id
_entity.type
_entity.pdbx_description
1 polymer ?
#
loop_
_entity_poly.entity_id
_entity_poly.type
_entity_poly.pdbx_seq_one_letter_code
_entity_poly.pdbx_strand_id
1 'polypeptide(L)'
;MWNKNGHGWSIALGVWLLLVVGYVSNNENNNILQPGKVLEAQPKPQPLPKFTVVTQQLVVFPPPPPLPDMKSPGLIKADSNQRAAGKTSELQETIKSGRLWLAKLEQGEGPSISISWPKDPNDYQRLQKRLYDCGVRLGKWHHGRLRAIEPGYDTVSGFVRVLMGDMSANEIARLDALKGMGQPVRLFPRHLDITLLTGLSAVSPKSFYHAKEVTAQYEIHGGAVKVGGIVVDGKPILRNINLLPSNRDCS
;
A
#
# COMPACT_ATOMS: atom_id res chain seq x y z
N MET A 1 -64.07 -1.25 -44.30
CA MET A 1 -64.34 -0.67 -42.97
C MET A 1 -63.05 -0.08 -42.41
N TRP A 2 -63.15 1.12 -41.88
CA TRP A 2 -62.06 1.99 -41.40
C TRP A 2 -61.52 1.62 -40.01
N ASN A 3 -60.22 1.85 -39.83
CA ASN A 3 -59.53 2.52 -38.70
C ASN A 3 -59.62 1.93 -37.27
N LYS A 4 -58.43 1.71 -36.66
CA LYS A 4 -57.90 2.42 -35.48
C LYS A 4 -56.86 1.55 -34.78
N ASN A 5 -55.58 1.97 -34.80
CA ASN A 5 -54.59 1.76 -33.74
C ASN A 5 -53.29 2.51 -34.12
N GLY A 6 -53.37 3.85 -34.11
CA GLY A 6 -52.25 4.74 -34.42
C GLY A 6 -52.05 5.82 -33.36
N HIS A 7 -52.21 5.48 -32.07
CA HIS A 7 -52.14 6.46 -30.97
C HIS A 7 -51.08 6.17 -29.89
N GLY A 8 -50.32 5.07 -30.01
CA GLY A 8 -49.26 4.75 -29.03
C GLY A 8 -47.95 5.52 -29.26
N TRP A 9 -47.60 5.77 -30.53
CA TRP A 9 -46.28 6.33 -30.88
C TRP A 9 -46.18 7.86 -30.69
N SER A 10 -47.28 8.60 -30.86
CA SER A 10 -47.27 10.07 -30.75
C SER A 10 -47.08 10.57 -29.32
N ILE A 11 -47.51 9.79 -28.32
CA ILE A 11 -47.39 10.16 -26.90
C ILE A 11 -45.93 9.99 -26.44
N ALA A 12 -45.25 8.92 -26.87
CA ALA A 12 -43.86 8.67 -26.51
C ALA A 12 -42.91 9.75 -27.08
N LEU A 13 -43.15 10.21 -28.30
CA LEU A 13 -42.39 11.30 -28.92
C LEU A 13 -42.65 12.65 -28.23
N GLY A 14 -43.89 12.94 -27.83
CA GLY A 14 -44.22 14.16 -27.10
C GLY A 14 -43.56 14.26 -25.72
N VAL A 15 -43.50 13.16 -24.97
CA VAL A 15 -42.85 13.12 -23.65
C VAL A 15 -41.33 13.29 -23.77
N TRP A 16 -40.70 12.68 -24.79
CA TRP A 16 -39.27 12.85 -25.01
C TRP A 16 -38.91 14.28 -25.43
N LEU A 17 -39.73 14.92 -26.27
CA LEU A 17 -39.49 16.29 -26.71
C LEU A 17 -39.68 17.31 -25.57
N LEU A 18 -40.64 17.09 -24.66
CA LEU A 18 -40.79 17.90 -23.45
C LEU A 18 -39.61 17.75 -22.47
N LEU A 19 -39.05 16.55 -22.32
CA LEU A 19 -37.87 16.34 -21.48
C LEU A 19 -36.61 16.99 -22.05
N VAL A 20 -36.41 16.94 -23.37
CA VAL A 20 -35.25 17.58 -24.02
C VAL A 20 -35.37 19.11 -24.01
N VAL A 21 -36.54 19.68 -24.28
CA VAL A 21 -36.75 21.14 -24.21
C VAL A 21 -36.61 21.66 -22.77
N GLY A 22 -37.13 20.92 -21.77
CA GLY A 22 -36.93 21.25 -20.37
C GLY A 22 -35.45 21.19 -19.92
N TYR A 23 -34.68 20.24 -20.46
CA TYR A 23 -33.25 20.13 -20.15
C TYR A 23 -32.41 21.27 -20.76
N VAL A 24 -32.78 21.75 -21.96
CA VAL A 24 -32.05 22.85 -22.63
C VAL A 24 -32.42 24.22 -22.05
N SER A 25 -33.68 24.48 -21.68
CA SER A 25 -34.08 25.76 -21.06
C SER A 25 -33.62 25.94 -19.61
N ASN A 26 -33.20 24.87 -18.91
CA ASN A 26 -32.71 24.98 -17.53
C ASN A 26 -31.20 25.26 -17.43
N ASN A 27 -30.51 25.45 -18.57
CA ASN A 27 -29.05 25.66 -18.61
C ASN A 27 -28.64 27.10 -18.98
N GLU A 28 -29.59 28.04 -19.12
CA GLU A 28 -29.33 29.42 -19.58
C GLU A 28 -29.49 30.52 -18.51
N ASN A 29 -29.60 30.18 -17.22
CA ASN A 29 -29.75 31.19 -16.15
C ASN A 29 -28.71 31.03 -15.04
N ASN A 30 -27.42 31.22 -15.35
CA ASN A 30 -26.40 31.57 -14.35
C ASN A 30 -25.26 32.38 -14.97
N ASN A 31 -25.57 33.58 -15.48
CA ASN A 31 -24.58 34.63 -15.68
C ASN A 31 -25.26 36.01 -15.58
N ILE A 32 -25.56 36.43 -14.34
CA ILE A 32 -25.84 37.83 -14.04
C ILE A 32 -24.59 38.40 -13.38
N LEU A 33 -23.93 39.28 -14.15
CA LEU A 33 -22.94 40.24 -13.67
C LEU A 33 -23.53 41.06 -12.52
N GLN A 34 -22.93 40.93 -11.33
CA GLN A 34 -23.03 41.96 -10.29
C GLN A 34 -21.90 42.98 -10.50
N PRO A 35 -22.19 44.27 -10.76
CA PRO A 35 -21.19 45.32 -10.67
C PRO A 35 -21.09 45.77 -9.20
N GLY A 36 -19.89 45.64 -8.62
CA GLY A 36 -19.58 46.23 -7.31
C GLY A 36 -19.37 45.23 -6.18
N LYS A 37 -18.33 44.40 -6.28
CA LYS A 37 -17.65 43.87 -5.10
C LYS A 37 -16.17 44.25 -5.15
N VAL A 38 -15.78 44.92 -4.08
CA VAL A 38 -14.44 45.35 -3.70
C VAL A 38 -13.42 44.24 -4.01
N LEU A 39 -12.30 44.60 -4.64
CA LEU A 39 -11.12 43.75 -4.77
C LEU A 39 -10.63 43.39 -3.36
N GLU A 40 -11.09 42.26 -2.85
CA GLU A 40 -10.53 41.62 -1.66
C GLU A 40 -9.16 41.07 -2.06
N ALA A 41 -8.12 41.60 -1.40
CA ALA A 41 -6.74 41.25 -1.67
C ALA A 41 -6.54 39.73 -1.56
N GLN A 42 -5.94 39.13 -2.59
CA GLN A 42 -5.62 37.70 -2.55
C GLN A 42 -4.74 37.39 -1.33
N PRO A 43 -5.08 36.35 -0.53
CA PRO A 43 -4.24 35.95 0.59
C PRO A 43 -2.87 35.53 0.06
N LYS A 44 -1.83 36.16 0.60
CA LYS A 44 -0.42 35.86 0.37
C LYS A 44 -0.21 34.33 0.42
N PRO A 45 0.49 33.73 -0.57
CA PRO A 45 0.77 32.30 -0.57
C PRO A 45 1.39 31.89 0.76
N GLN A 46 0.71 31.03 1.51
CA GLN A 46 1.28 30.47 2.72
C GLN A 46 2.46 29.57 2.30
N PRO A 47 3.63 29.70 2.95
CA PRO A 47 4.74 28.83 2.66
C PRO A 47 4.34 27.39 2.93
N LEU A 48 4.55 26.53 1.92
CA LEU A 48 4.39 25.09 2.04
C LEU A 48 5.10 24.60 3.33
N PRO A 49 4.47 23.72 4.11
CA PRO A 49 5.10 23.16 5.30
C PRO A 49 6.41 22.48 4.89
N LYS A 50 7.51 22.96 5.45
CA LYS A 50 8.82 22.34 5.29
C LYS A 50 8.74 20.94 5.90
N PHE A 51 8.77 19.90 5.07
CA PHE A 51 8.94 18.54 5.55
C PHE A 51 10.32 18.44 6.20
N THR A 52 10.34 18.33 7.53
CA THR A 52 11.53 17.91 8.25
C THR A 52 11.74 16.44 7.93
N VAL A 53 12.72 16.16 7.08
CA VAL A 53 13.25 14.80 6.90
C VAL A 53 13.82 14.38 8.25
N VAL A 54 13.09 13.51 8.95
CA VAL A 54 13.61 12.83 10.14
C VAL A 54 14.62 11.82 9.63
N THR A 55 15.90 12.22 9.63
CA THR A 55 17.02 11.31 9.48
C THR A 55 16.90 10.24 10.57
N GLN A 56 16.54 9.02 10.19
CA GLN A 56 16.55 7.91 11.11
C GLN A 56 17.99 7.61 11.49
N GLN A 57 18.28 7.70 12.79
CA GLN A 57 19.58 7.43 13.37
C GLN A 57 19.79 5.91 13.39
N LEU A 58 20.90 5.46 12.79
CA LEU A 58 21.30 4.06 12.76
C LEU A 58 21.43 3.53 14.19
N VAL A 59 20.65 2.51 14.55
CA VAL A 59 20.85 1.73 15.78
C VAL A 59 21.57 0.45 15.41
N VAL A 60 22.84 0.37 15.80
CA VAL A 60 23.66 -0.84 15.66
C VAL A 60 23.17 -1.88 16.67
N PHE A 61 22.68 -3.02 16.18
CA PHE A 61 22.41 -4.19 17.01
C PHE A 61 23.71 -4.96 17.29
N PRO A 62 23.87 -5.57 18.48
CA PRO A 62 24.98 -6.47 18.74
C PRO A 62 24.90 -7.70 17.81
N PRO A 63 26.03 -8.23 17.32
CA PRO A 63 26.04 -9.37 16.41
C PRO A 63 25.42 -10.60 17.09
N PRO A 64 24.59 -11.39 16.38
CA PRO A 64 24.05 -12.62 16.92
C PRO A 64 25.17 -13.63 17.21
N PRO A 65 24.98 -14.55 18.16
CA PRO A 65 25.95 -15.59 18.46
C PRO A 65 26.24 -16.45 17.22
N PRO A 66 27.49 -16.93 17.05
CA PRO A 66 27.85 -17.77 15.91
C PRO A 66 27.00 -19.05 15.91
N LEU A 67 26.45 -19.38 14.74
CA LEU A 67 25.70 -20.62 14.55
C LEU A 67 26.64 -21.83 14.74
N PRO A 68 26.17 -22.92 15.37
CA PRO A 68 26.96 -24.14 15.50
C PRO A 68 27.20 -24.79 14.12
N ASP A 69 28.42 -25.26 13.89
CA ASP A 69 28.84 -25.95 12.68
C ASP A 69 28.02 -27.23 12.45
N MET A 70 26.99 -27.16 11.60
CA MET A 70 26.32 -28.35 11.09
C MET A 70 27.18 -28.98 9.99
N LYS A 71 27.82 -30.11 10.34
CA LYS A 71 28.41 -31.05 9.38
C LYS A 71 27.37 -31.41 8.30
N SER A 72 27.76 -31.19 7.05
CA SER A 72 27.00 -31.55 5.84
C SER A 72 26.90 -33.08 5.70
N PRO A 73 25.69 -33.67 5.68
CA PRO A 73 25.50 -35.07 5.30
C PRO A 73 25.51 -35.22 3.77
N GLY A 74 26.15 -36.30 3.32
CA GLY A 74 26.53 -36.55 1.94
C GLY A 74 25.39 -36.61 0.92
N LEU A 75 25.80 -36.30 -0.32
CA LEU A 75 25.07 -36.43 -1.58
C LEU A 75 24.47 -37.83 -1.76
N ILE A 76 23.14 -37.92 -1.81
CA ILE A 76 22.44 -38.98 -2.51
C ILE A 76 21.94 -38.42 -3.84
N LYS A 77 22.42 -38.99 -4.94
CA LYS A 77 21.91 -38.77 -6.30
C LYS A 77 20.50 -39.36 -6.39
N ALA A 78 19.55 -38.57 -6.89
CA ALA A 78 18.28 -39.07 -7.40
C ALA A 78 17.99 -38.39 -8.74
N ASP A 79 17.88 -39.24 -9.76
CA ASP A 79 17.52 -38.92 -11.14
C ASP A 79 16.07 -38.43 -11.29
N SER A 80 15.82 -37.81 -12.46
CA SER A 80 14.52 -37.78 -13.15
C SER A 80 13.41 -36.86 -12.61
N ASN A 81 13.45 -35.57 -13.00
CA ASN A 81 12.33 -34.90 -13.72
C ASN A 81 12.70 -33.45 -14.13
N GLN A 82 13.41 -33.29 -15.23
CA GLN A 82 13.76 -31.99 -15.80
C GLN A 82 12.60 -31.40 -16.61
N ARG A 83 11.59 -30.85 -15.92
CA ARG A 83 10.71 -29.82 -16.52
C ARG A 83 9.97 -28.95 -15.51
N ALA A 84 9.87 -29.37 -14.24
CA ALA A 84 9.35 -28.54 -13.15
C ALA A 84 10.45 -27.93 -12.25
N ALA A 85 11.68 -28.43 -12.34
CA ALA A 85 12.79 -28.04 -11.45
C ALA A 85 13.29 -26.59 -11.63
N GLY A 86 13.20 -26.03 -12.85
CA GLY A 86 13.69 -24.67 -13.13
C GLY A 86 12.90 -23.59 -12.39
N LYS A 87 11.57 -23.70 -12.36
CA LYS A 87 10.68 -22.72 -11.71
C LYS A 87 10.78 -22.77 -10.18
N THR A 88 10.93 -23.96 -9.61
CA THR A 88 11.06 -24.14 -8.16
C THR A 88 12.40 -23.63 -7.65
N SER A 89 13.50 -23.84 -8.40
CA SER A 89 14.82 -23.32 -8.04
C SER A 89 14.87 -21.79 -8.06
N GLU A 90 14.34 -21.17 -9.12
CA GLU A 90 14.30 -19.71 -9.26
C GLU A 90 13.42 -19.04 -8.20
N LEU A 91 12.24 -19.60 -7.91
CA LEU A 91 11.36 -19.11 -6.86
C LEU A 91 12.02 -19.23 -5.47
N GLN A 92 12.68 -20.35 -5.19
CA GLN A 92 13.38 -20.52 -3.91
C GLN A 92 14.55 -19.54 -3.76
N GLU A 93 15.32 -19.30 -4.83
CA GLU A 93 16.39 -18.31 -4.82
C GLU A 93 15.86 -16.89 -4.58
N THR A 94 14.73 -16.56 -5.21
CA THR A 94 14.06 -15.27 -5.08
C THR A 94 13.52 -15.04 -3.65
N ILE A 95 12.94 -16.07 -3.02
CA ILE A 95 12.50 -16.01 -1.62
C ILE A 95 13.70 -15.88 -0.66
N LYS A 96 14.83 -16.57 -0.95
CA LYS A 96 16.06 -16.41 -0.16
C LYS A 96 16.56 -14.96 -0.22
N SER A 97 16.50 -14.31 -1.39
CA SER A 97 16.83 -12.90 -1.53
C SER A 97 15.91 -12.02 -0.67
N GLY A 98 14.60 -12.24 -0.69
CA GLY A 98 13.66 -11.48 0.17
C GLY A 98 13.94 -11.61 1.66
N ARG A 99 14.29 -12.81 2.13
CA ARG A 99 14.69 -13.04 3.53
C ARG A 99 15.98 -12.32 3.89
N LEU A 100 16.96 -12.33 2.98
CA LEU A 100 18.21 -11.61 3.16
C LEU A 100 17.97 -10.10 3.26
N TRP A 101 17.11 -9.55 2.38
CA TRP A 101 16.77 -8.12 2.42
C TRP A 101 16.04 -7.73 3.69
N LEU A 102 15.13 -8.58 4.16
CA LEU A 102 14.44 -8.35 5.42
C LEU A 102 15.43 -8.29 6.60
N ALA A 103 16.34 -9.26 6.68
CA ALA A 103 17.34 -9.30 7.76
C ALA A 103 18.22 -8.05 7.78
N LYS A 104 18.59 -7.53 6.60
CA LYS A 104 19.37 -6.31 6.47
C LYS A 104 18.62 -5.04 6.90
N LEU A 105 17.35 -4.89 6.49
CA LEU A 105 16.51 -3.78 6.95
C LEU A 105 16.28 -3.84 8.47
N GLU A 106 16.14 -5.04 9.03
CA GLU A 106 16.02 -5.24 10.48
C GLU A 106 17.31 -4.87 11.24
N GLN A 107 18.46 -4.84 10.57
CA GLN A 107 19.74 -4.36 11.10
C GLN A 107 19.96 -2.85 10.88
N GLY A 108 19.01 -2.16 10.23
CA GLY A 108 19.09 -0.74 9.92
C GLY A 108 19.82 -0.43 8.61
N GLU A 109 20.08 -1.43 7.76
CA GLU A 109 20.70 -1.25 6.46
C GLU A 109 19.67 -1.28 5.32
N GLY A 110 19.77 -0.35 4.37
CA GLY A 110 18.96 -0.32 3.15
C GLY A 110 18.32 1.05 2.89
N PRO A 111 17.44 1.15 1.88
CA PRO A 111 16.77 2.40 1.55
C PRO A 111 15.73 2.79 2.61
N SER A 112 15.42 4.07 2.68
CA SER A 112 14.17 4.53 3.27
C SER A 112 13.00 4.11 2.37
N ILE A 113 11.99 3.45 2.92
CA ILE A 113 10.82 2.98 2.16
C ILE A 113 9.56 3.64 2.69
N SER A 114 8.85 4.35 1.80
CA SER A 114 7.55 4.96 2.08
C SER A 114 6.50 4.41 1.14
N ILE A 115 5.40 3.89 1.68
CA ILE A 115 4.27 3.36 0.89
C ILE A 115 3.00 4.08 1.32
N SER A 116 2.46 4.86 0.40
CA SER A 116 1.24 5.63 0.60
C SER A 116 -0.02 4.76 0.52
N TRP A 117 -1.05 5.17 1.24
CA TRP A 117 -2.36 4.52 1.22
C TRP A 117 -3.25 5.09 0.11
N PRO A 118 -4.28 4.36 -0.34
CA PRO A 118 -5.28 4.88 -1.26
C PRO A 118 -5.95 6.15 -0.71
N LYS A 119 -6.21 7.12 -1.59
CA LYS A 119 -6.96 8.35 -1.25
C LYS A 119 -8.46 8.12 -1.16
N ASP A 120 -8.98 7.15 -1.90
CA ASP A 120 -10.40 6.79 -1.83
C ASP A 120 -10.71 6.13 -0.48
N PRO A 121 -11.70 6.63 0.28
CA PRO A 121 -12.01 6.09 1.60
C PRO A 121 -12.45 4.62 1.59
N ASN A 122 -13.13 4.17 0.53
CA ASN A 122 -13.58 2.78 0.43
C ASN A 122 -12.40 1.85 0.16
N ASP A 123 -11.50 2.22 -0.74
CA ASP A 123 -10.25 1.50 -0.98
C ASP A 123 -9.39 1.47 0.29
N TYR A 124 -9.26 2.59 1.00
CA TYR A 124 -8.54 2.65 2.27
C TYR A 124 -9.10 1.62 3.27
N GLN A 125 -10.41 1.62 3.50
CA GLN A 125 -11.05 0.70 4.45
C GLN A 125 -10.91 -0.77 4.01
N ARG A 126 -11.10 -1.06 2.72
CA ARG A 126 -10.93 -2.42 2.19
C ARG A 126 -9.49 -2.91 2.33
N LEU A 127 -8.52 -2.07 1.96
CA LEU A 127 -7.10 -2.38 2.07
C LEU A 127 -6.73 -2.63 3.53
N GLN A 128 -7.17 -1.74 4.41
CA GLN A 128 -6.94 -1.83 5.84
C GLN A 128 -7.44 -3.17 6.37
N LYS A 129 -8.72 -3.47 6.15
CA LYS A 129 -9.33 -4.74 6.58
C LYS A 129 -8.56 -5.94 6.03
N ARG A 130 -8.23 -5.92 4.74
CA ARG A 130 -7.53 -7.02 4.06
C ARG A 130 -6.16 -7.29 4.67
N LEU A 131 -5.41 -6.25 4.99
CA LEU A 131 -4.11 -6.37 5.65
C LEU A 131 -4.24 -6.88 7.10
N TYR A 132 -5.23 -6.41 7.87
CA TYR A 132 -5.48 -6.91 9.22
C TYR A 132 -5.92 -8.38 9.24
N ASP A 133 -6.78 -8.78 8.31
CA ASP A 133 -7.20 -10.18 8.14
C ASP A 133 -5.98 -11.07 7.84
N CYS A 134 -4.94 -10.51 7.21
CA CYS A 134 -3.65 -11.18 6.95
C CYS A 134 -2.58 -10.90 8.00
N GLY A 135 -2.95 -10.52 9.22
CA GLY A 135 -2.06 -10.52 10.37
C GLY A 135 -1.23 -9.24 10.56
N VAL A 136 -1.46 -8.18 9.77
CA VAL A 136 -0.92 -6.85 10.09
C VAL A 136 -1.48 -6.36 11.42
N ARG A 137 -0.64 -5.73 12.25
CA ARG A 137 -1.00 -5.29 13.60
C ARG A 137 -0.59 -3.85 13.86
N LEU A 138 -1.27 -3.24 14.82
CA LEU A 138 -0.90 -1.95 15.38
C LEU A 138 0.05 -2.15 16.56
N GLY A 139 0.89 -1.13 16.77
CA GLY A 139 1.76 -1.05 17.91
C GLY A 139 2.13 0.39 18.26
N LYS A 140 2.86 0.54 19.36
CA LYS A 140 3.44 1.80 19.81
C LYS A 140 4.95 1.66 19.88
N TRP A 141 5.66 2.52 19.16
CA TRP A 141 7.13 2.55 19.11
C TRP A 141 7.68 3.76 19.85
N HIS A 142 8.71 3.57 20.65
CA HIS A 142 9.35 4.66 21.39
C HIS A 142 10.83 4.38 21.62
N HIS A 143 11.69 5.33 21.28
CA HIS A 143 13.15 5.28 21.48
C HIS A 143 13.78 3.95 21.03
N GLY A 144 13.53 3.55 19.77
CA GLY A 144 14.15 2.36 19.20
C GLY A 144 13.55 1.02 19.66
N ARG A 145 12.42 1.04 20.38
CA ARG A 145 11.79 -0.18 20.90
C ARG A 145 10.28 -0.16 20.78
N LEU A 146 9.73 -1.33 20.45
CA LEU A 146 8.29 -1.57 20.51
C LEU A 146 7.83 -1.66 21.97
N ARG A 147 6.93 -0.77 22.36
CA ARG A 147 6.39 -0.64 23.72
C ARG A 147 5.11 -1.44 23.90
N ALA A 148 4.31 -1.52 22.84
CA ALA A 148 3.06 -2.26 22.82
C ALA A 148 2.77 -2.76 21.41
N ILE A 149 2.10 -3.90 21.33
CA ILE A 149 1.63 -4.50 20.09
C ILE A 149 0.29 -5.16 20.38
N GLU A 150 -0.59 -5.14 19.39
CA GLU A 150 -1.79 -5.95 19.44
C GLU A 150 -1.47 -7.45 19.50
N PRO A 151 -2.31 -8.24 20.19
CA PRO A 151 -2.14 -9.69 20.21
C PRO A 151 -2.32 -10.30 18.82
N GLY A 152 -1.69 -11.45 18.59
CA GLY A 152 -1.93 -12.27 17.41
C GLY A 152 -0.88 -13.39 17.27
N TYR A 153 -1.11 -14.30 16.31
CA TYR A 153 -0.41 -15.57 16.23
C TYR A 153 0.89 -15.54 15.40
N ASP A 154 0.94 -14.76 14.32
CA ASP A 154 2.11 -14.66 13.44
C ASP A 154 3.28 -13.88 14.05
N THR A 155 4.49 -14.28 13.66
CA THR A 155 5.72 -13.52 13.91
C THR A 155 5.75 -12.27 13.01
N VAL A 156 5.78 -11.09 13.62
CA VAL A 156 5.96 -9.81 12.92
C VAL A 156 7.43 -9.57 12.57
N SER A 157 7.69 -8.82 11.51
CA SER A 157 9.04 -8.32 11.21
C SER A 157 9.45 -7.19 12.15
N GLY A 158 10.76 -7.03 12.34
CA GLY A 158 11.37 -5.83 12.92
C GLY A 158 11.37 -4.62 11.98
N PHE A 159 10.92 -4.76 10.72
CA PHE A 159 10.71 -3.65 9.80
C PHE A 159 9.43 -2.87 10.16
N VAL A 160 9.62 -1.87 11.01
CA VAL A 160 8.53 -1.06 11.57
C VAL A 160 8.09 0.04 10.61
N ARG A 161 6.79 0.12 10.33
CA ARG A 161 6.23 1.21 9.51
C ARG A 161 5.52 2.23 10.40
N VAL A 162 6.06 3.44 10.43
CA VAL A 162 5.44 4.57 11.12
C VAL A 162 4.13 4.95 10.43
N LEU A 163 3.05 5.14 11.19
CA LEU A 163 1.81 5.68 10.65
C LEU A 163 1.98 7.17 10.42
N MET A 164 1.72 7.61 9.19
CA MET A 164 1.69 9.01 8.80
C MET A 164 0.36 9.31 8.12
N GLY A 165 -0.17 10.51 8.36
CA GLY A 165 -1.45 10.95 7.82
C GLY A 165 -2.65 10.41 8.60
N ASP A 166 -3.79 10.34 7.90
CA ASP A 166 -5.07 10.02 8.53
C ASP A 166 -5.17 8.55 8.95
N MET A 167 -5.72 8.36 10.14
CA MET A 167 -6.05 7.06 10.72
C MET A 167 -7.57 6.92 10.82
N SER A 168 -8.08 5.72 10.53
CA SER A 168 -9.50 5.44 10.77
C SER A 168 -9.82 5.49 12.28
N ALA A 169 -11.06 5.83 12.63
CA ALA A 169 -11.53 5.79 14.01
C ALA A 169 -11.30 4.41 14.68
N ASN A 170 -11.41 3.32 13.91
CA ASN A 170 -11.15 1.96 14.40
C ASN A 170 -9.67 1.76 14.76
N GLU A 171 -8.74 2.25 13.95
CA GLU A 171 -7.30 2.17 14.28
C GLU A 171 -6.95 3.01 15.49
N ILE A 172 -7.54 4.20 15.61
CA ILE A 172 -7.35 5.08 16.77
C ILE A 172 -7.81 4.36 18.04
N ALA A 173 -9.03 3.82 18.06
CA ALA A 173 -9.58 3.12 19.21
C ALA A 173 -8.72 1.90 19.61
N ARG A 174 -8.22 1.14 18.62
CA ARG A 174 -7.33 -0.01 18.85
C ARG A 174 -5.96 0.41 19.39
N LEU A 175 -5.39 1.50 18.88
CA LEU A 175 -4.14 2.06 19.40
C LEU A 175 -4.31 2.62 20.82
N ASP A 176 -5.43 3.25 21.13
CA ASP A 176 -5.73 3.79 22.46
C ASP A 176 -5.89 2.69 23.51
N ALA A 177 -6.42 1.53 23.11
CA ALA A 177 -6.49 0.34 23.97
C ALA A 177 -5.11 -0.25 24.30
N LEU A 178 -4.06 0.05 23.53
CA LEU A 178 -2.69 -0.40 23.83
C LEU A 178 -2.09 0.42 24.97
N LYS A 179 -1.61 -0.26 26.02
CA LYS A 179 -0.90 0.37 27.14
C LYS A 179 0.45 0.93 26.71
N GLY A 180 0.84 2.08 27.25
CA GLY A 180 2.15 2.69 27.00
C GLY A 180 2.11 3.84 26.00
N MET A 181 3.15 4.67 26.05
CA MET A 181 3.35 5.80 25.15
C MET A 181 4.25 5.43 23.97
N GLY A 182 4.06 6.10 22.84
CA GLY A 182 4.88 5.91 21.66
C GLY A 182 4.17 6.37 20.40
N GLN A 183 4.93 6.47 19.32
CA GLN A 183 4.42 6.74 17.99
C GLN A 183 3.64 5.52 17.48
N PRO A 184 2.46 5.72 16.85
CA PRO A 184 1.72 4.62 16.25
C PRO A 184 2.51 4.01 15.08
N VAL A 185 2.58 2.68 15.06
CA VAL A 185 3.26 1.89 14.03
C VAL A 185 2.39 0.73 13.54
N ARG A 186 2.56 0.35 12.28
CA ARG A 186 2.02 -0.86 11.68
C ARG A 186 3.14 -1.88 11.55
N LEU A 187 2.85 -3.09 12.00
CA LEU A 187 3.77 -4.21 12.03
C LEU A 187 3.22 -5.28 11.12
N PHE A 188 4.03 -5.69 10.16
CA PHE A 188 3.62 -6.67 9.16
C PHE A 188 4.18 -8.03 9.55
N PRO A 189 3.46 -9.12 9.26
CA PRO A 189 4.02 -10.46 9.32
C PRO A 189 5.25 -10.57 8.42
N ARG A 190 6.24 -11.35 8.85
CA ARG A 190 7.48 -11.55 8.08
C ARG A 190 7.23 -11.99 6.63
N HIS A 191 6.21 -12.81 6.39
CA HIS A 191 5.91 -13.32 5.04
C HIS A 191 5.46 -12.21 4.08
N LEU A 192 4.65 -11.24 4.54
CA LEU A 192 4.26 -10.09 3.73
C LEU A 192 5.47 -9.21 3.41
N ASP A 193 6.34 -8.97 4.40
CA ASP A 193 7.55 -8.19 4.20
C ASP A 193 8.53 -8.86 3.24
N ILE A 194 8.73 -10.17 3.38
CA ILE A 194 9.54 -10.94 2.42
C ILE A 194 8.94 -10.81 1.02
N THR A 195 7.62 -10.94 0.86
CA THR A 195 6.95 -10.81 -0.45
C THR A 195 7.16 -9.43 -1.06
N LEU A 196 6.96 -8.38 -0.27
CA LEU A 196 7.21 -7.00 -0.68
C LEU A 196 8.66 -6.79 -1.12
N LEU A 197 9.63 -7.18 -0.30
CA LEU A 197 11.06 -6.95 -0.56
C LEU A 197 11.57 -7.80 -1.73
N THR A 198 11.04 -9.00 -1.87
CA THR A 198 11.27 -9.85 -3.04
C THR A 198 10.80 -9.12 -4.29
N GLY A 199 9.56 -8.62 -4.30
CA GLY A 199 9.01 -7.86 -5.41
C GLY A 199 9.83 -6.61 -5.73
N LEU A 200 10.20 -5.82 -4.71
CA LEU A 200 10.99 -4.61 -4.88
C LEU A 200 12.37 -4.91 -5.47
N SER A 201 13.03 -5.96 -4.99
CA SER A 201 14.32 -6.39 -5.55
C SER A 201 14.20 -6.89 -6.99
N ALA A 202 13.10 -7.57 -7.34
CA ALA A 202 12.88 -8.09 -8.69
C ALA A 202 12.57 -6.98 -9.72
N VAL A 203 11.89 -5.90 -9.30
CA VAL A 203 11.60 -4.75 -10.18
C VAL A 203 12.73 -3.73 -10.21
N SER A 204 13.66 -3.77 -9.24
CA SER A 204 14.81 -2.86 -9.12
C SER A 204 16.14 -3.59 -8.79
N PRO A 205 16.57 -4.58 -9.59
CA PRO A 205 17.61 -5.55 -9.20
C PRO A 205 19.02 -4.99 -9.02
N LYS A 206 19.38 -3.89 -9.69
CA LYS A 206 20.73 -3.30 -9.59
C LYS A 206 20.85 -2.18 -8.56
N SER A 207 19.74 -1.73 -7.98
CA SER A 207 19.72 -0.49 -7.20
C SER A 207 18.91 -0.56 -5.92
N PHE A 208 18.02 -1.54 -5.70
CA PHE A 208 17.10 -1.48 -4.55
C PHE A 208 17.83 -1.31 -3.21
N TYR A 209 18.84 -2.13 -2.94
CA TYR A 209 19.55 -2.07 -1.66
C TYR A 209 20.47 -0.85 -1.51
N HIS A 210 20.98 -0.35 -2.63
CA HIS A 210 21.87 0.81 -2.65
C HIS A 210 21.12 2.13 -2.86
N ALA A 211 19.80 2.05 -3.05
CA ALA A 211 18.95 3.23 -3.17
C ALA A 211 18.93 3.96 -1.84
N LYS A 212 18.74 5.27 -1.91
CA LYS A 212 18.53 6.10 -0.74
C LYS A 212 17.06 6.07 -0.33
N GLU A 213 16.18 6.13 -1.33
CA GLU A 213 14.74 6.25 -1.12
C GLU A 213 13.94 5.42 -2.12
N VAL A 214 12.91 4.78 -1.60
CA VAL A 214 11.87 4.08 -2.36
C VAL A 214 10.52 4.62 -1.92
N THR A 215 9.75 5.17 -2.86
CA THR A 215 8.35 5.52 -2.63
C THR A 215 7.43 4.64 -3.46
N ALA A 216 6.26 4.33 -2.94
CA ALA A 216 5.25 3.54 -3.64
C ALA A 216 3.84 3.85 -3.10
N GLN A 217 2.84 3.19 -3.68
CA GLN A 217 1.45 3.29 -3.26
C GLN A 217 0.80 1.91 -3.18
N TYR A 218 0.01 1.68 -2.14
CA TYR A 218 -0.88 0.52 -2.08
C TYR A 218 -2.09 0.74 -2.98
N GLU A 219 -2.46 -0.32 -3.68
CA GLU A 219 -3.66 -0.39 -4.52
C GLU A 219 -4.47 -1.62 -4.11
N ILE A 220 -5.80 -1.52 -4.11
CA ILE A 220 -6.68 -2.67 -3.89
C ILE A 220 -7.70 -2.77 -5.01
N HIS A 221 -7.75 -3.92 -5.67
CA HIS A 221 -8.69 -4.19 -6.77
C HIS A 221 -9.22 -5.61 -6.67
N GLY A 222 -10.54 -5.77 -6.56
CA GLY A 222 -11.17 -7.09 -6.44
C GLY A 222 -10.63 -7.90 -5.25
N GLY A 223 -10.21 -7.24 -4.16
CA GLY A 223 -9.62 -7.87 -2.98
C GLY A 223 -8.11 -8.16 -3.06
N ALA A 224 -7.51 -8.07 -4.25
CA ALA A 224 -6.07 -8.20 -4.42
C ALA A 224 -5.37 -6.91 -3.96
N VAL A 225 -4.29 -7.05 -3.19
CA VAL A 225 -3.45 -5.93 -2.76
C VAL A 225 -2.20 -5.89 -3.61
N LYS A 226 -1.97 -4.74 -4.25
CA LYS A 226 -0.78 -4.48 -5.05
C LYS A 226 -0.02 -3.29 -4.49
N VAL A 227 1.26 -3.24 -4.82
CA VAL A 227 2.11 -2.07 -4.62
C VAL A 227 2.51 -1.57 -6.01
N GLY A 228 2.03 -0.38 -6.34
CA GLY A 228 2.25 0.32 -7.61
C GLY A 228 2.89 1.69 -7.40
N GLY A 229 3.02 2.45 -8.49
CA GLY A 229 3.58 3.80 -8.47
C GLY A 229 5.00 3.84 -7.87
N ILE A 230 5.80 2.79 -8.10
CA ILE A 230 7.09 2.61 -7.45
C ILE A 230 8.09 3.60 -8.04
N VAL A 231 8.77 4.34 -7.18
CA VAL A 231 9.84 5.27 -7.55
C VAL A 231 11.07 4.98 -6.70
N VAL A 232 12.21 4.78 -7.35
CA VAL A 232 13.50 4.49 -6.69
C VAL A 232 14.47 5.61 -7.02
N ASP A 233 14.93 6.36 -6.02
CA ASP A 233 15.78 7.55 -6.17
C ASP A 233 15.27 8.51 -7.27
N GLY A 234 13.95 8.77 -7.28
CA GLY A 234 13.28 9.63 -8.25
C GLY A 234 13.01 9.00 -9.62
N LYS A 235 13.43 7.75 -9.85
CA LYS A 235 13.20 7.04 -11.12
C LYS A 235 11.95 6.15 -11.04
N PRO A 236 10.92 6.39 -11.86
CA PRO A 236 9.70 5.58 -11.84
C PRO A 236 9.94 4.19 -12.42
N ILE A 237 9.30 3.19 -11.79
CA ILE A 237 9.29 1.79 -12.21
C ILE A 237 7.85 1.42 -12.61
N LEU A 238 7.67 0.99 -13.86
CA LEU A 238 6.35 0.71 -14.44
C LEU A 238 5.75 -0.65 -14.05
N ARG A 239 6.37 -1.37 -13.11
CA ARG A 239 5.92 -2.70 -12.68
C ARG A 239 5.28 -2.61 -11.30
N ASN A 240 4.22 -3.39 -11.12
CA ASN A 240 3.55 -3.52 -9.83
C ASN A 240 4.00 -4.82 -9.15
N ILE A 241 3.94 -4.82 -7.82
CA ILE A 241 4.18 -5.99 -6.98
C ILE A 241 2.83 -6.49 -6.48
N ASN A 242 2.55 -7.77 -6.67
CA ASN A 242 1.38 -8.40 -6.05
C ASN A 242 1.76 -8.77 -4.61
N LEU A 243 1.11 -8.13 -3.64
CA LEU A 243 1.36 -8.39 -2.22
C LEU A 243 0.39 -9.43 -1.65
N LEU A 244 -0.89 -9.34 -2.03
CA LEU A 244 -1.91 -10.32 -1.67
C LEU A 244 -2.78 -10.66 -2.88
N PRO A 245 -3.13 -11.93 -3.09
CA PRO A 245 -4.10 -12.33 -4.10
C PRO A 245 -5.52 -11.84 -3.77
N SER A 246 -6.41 -11.90 -4.77
CA SER A 246 -7.82 -11.54 -4.66
C SER A 246 -8.67 -12.53 -3.86
N ASN A 247 -8.21 -13.77 -3.71
CA ASN A 247 -8.82 -14.74 -2.82
C ASN A 247 -8.55 -14.34 -1.35
N ARG A 248 -8.99 -15.13 -0.37
CA ARG A 248 -8.77 -14.79 1.05
C ARG A 248 -7.39 -15.21 1.57
N ASP A 249 -6.55 -15.80 0.73
CA ASP A 249 -5.25 -16.34 1.14
C ASP A 249 -4.27 -15.21 1.49
N CYS A 250 -3.37 -15.47 2.43
CA CYS A 250 -2.36 -14.52 2.88
C CYS A 250 -0.95 -14.93 2.46
N SER A 251 -0.83 -15.81 1.45
CA SER A 251 0.42 -16.41 0.99
C SER A 251 0.47 -16.48 -0.53
#